data_AF-A0AAW2K9X1-F1
#
_entry.id   AF-A0AAW2K9X1-F1
#
_cell.length_a   1.000
_cell.length_b   1.000
_cell.length_c   1.000
_cell.angle_alpha   90.00
_cell.angle_beta   90.00
_cell.angle_gamma   90.00
#
_symmetry.space_group_name_H-M   'P 1'
#
loop_
_entity.id
_entity.type
_entity.pdbx_description
1 polymer ?
#
loop_
_entity_poly.entity_id
_entity_poly.type
_entity_poly.pdbx_seq_one_letter_code
_entity_poly.pdbx_strand_id
1 'polypeptide(L)'
;MMMKDNFQSADKLNDDYYIVNYISNSQIVDDTEWKAPKHSAVQLSAAITACARIHMYPHISREDCYYTDTDSIVLGSPLSDDLVSSKEMGKFKLENHVKKGIFLAPKSYMLEIEDDQHIIKHKGPAKDLVTSEWFQKVLEDPSLTEKIATSANFRIDWKELKIVKKDILLKLGLPQSNKRENIYDSNNLWIDTRPLDIIDLGTKDATTIFKYELLTKNGEIDKNHLSNENHKTIRGNG
;
A
#
# COMPACT_ATOMS: atom_id res chain seq x y z
N MET A 1 -39.02 -3.09 29.61
CA MET A 1 -37.79 -3.60 28.97
C MET A 1 -37.03 -4.40 30.01
N MET A 2 -36.88 -5.72 29.86
CA MET A 2 -36.02 -6.52 30.75
C MET A 2 -34.57 -6.21 30.40
N MET A 3 -33.86 -5.51 31.29
CA MET A 3 -32.41 -5.29 31.16
C MET A 3 -31.69 -6.61 31.48
N LYS A 4 -30.79 -7.03 30.59
CA LYS A 4 -29.87 -8.14 30.87
C LYS A 4 -28.72 -7.63 31.74
N ASP A 5 -28.14 -8.52 32.53
CA ASP A 5 -27.07 -8.21 33.50
C ASP A 5 -25.80 -7.61 32.87
N ASN A 6 -25.64 -7.74 31.56
CA ASN A 6 -24.49 -7.25 30.80
C ASN A 6 -24.75 -5.94 30.04
N PHE A 7 -25.80 -5.21 30.40
CA PHE A 7 -26.14 -3.91 29.86
C PHE A 7 -25.08 -2.85 30.22
N GLN A 8 -24.69 -2.02 29.27
CA GLN A 8 -23.73 -0.93 29.46
C GLN A 8 -24.39 0.45 29.33
N SER A 9 -25.06 0.71 28.22
CA SER A 9 -25.74 1.98 27.97
C SER A 9 -26.89 1.81 27.00
N ALA A 10 -27.83 2.76 27.03
CA ALA A 10 -28.83 2.92 25.98
C ALA A 10 -28.95 4.40 25.63
N ASP A 11 -28.77 4.72 24.36
CA ASP A 11 -28.86 6.07 23.83
C ASP A 11 -30.06 6.15 22.90
N LYS A 12 -30.94 7.15 23.12
CA LYS A 12 -32.15 7.33 22.30
C LYS A 12 -31.73 7.77 20.89
N LEU A 13 -32.15 7.00 19.89
CA LEU A 13 -31.89 7.33 18.48
C LEU A 13 -33.03 8.19 17.91
N ASN A 14 -34.27 7.81 18.17
CA ASN A 14 -35.48 8.60 17.89
C ASN A 14 -36.64 8.11 18.80
N ASP A 15 -37.87 8.52 18.52
CA ASP A 15 -39.03 8.18 19.36
C ASP A 15 -39.35 6.68 19.40
N ASP A 16 -38.94 5.93 18.38
CA ASP A 16 -39.24 4.50 18.24
C ASP A 16 -38.03 3.59 18.54
N TYR A 17 -36.81 4.13 18.49
CA TYR A 17 -35.59 3.33 18.56
C TYR A 17 -34.58 3.85 19.59
N TYR A 18 -33.94 2.90 20.27
CA TYR A 18 -32.78 3.11 21.14
C TYR A 18 -31.62 2.27 20.62
N ILE A 19 -30.42 2.83 20.63
CA ILE A 19 -29.18 2.07 20.50
C ILE A 19 -28.86 1.52 21.88
N VAL A 20 -28.67 0.22 22.00
CA VAL A 20 -28.38 -0.44 23.28
C VAL A 20 -27.04 -1.16 23.19
N ASN A 21 -26.13 -0.83 24.10
CA ASN A 21 -24.81 -1.44 24.21
C ASN A 21 -24.80 -2.46 25.34
N TYR A 22 -24.23 -3.63 25.04
CA TYR A 22 -24.00 -4.69 26.00
C TYR A 22 -22.52 -5.07 25.98
N ILE A 23 -21.93 -5.31 27.15
CA ILE A 23 -20.58 -5.86 27.25
C ILE A 23 -20.69 -7.38 27.20
N SER A 24 -19.77 -8.05 26.50
CA SER A 24 -19.63 -9.50 26.55
C SER A 24 -18.15 -9.86 26.70
N ASN A 25 -17.86 -11.04 27.25
CA ASN A 25 -16.48 -11.53 27.48
C ASN A 25 -15.61 -10.59 28.35
N SER A 26 -16.17 -9.95 29.38
CA SER A 26 -15.42 -9.05 30.28
C SER A 26 -14.64 -9.77 31.39
N GLN A 27 -14.83 -11.08 31.54
CA GLN A 27 -14.16 -11.90 32.53
C GLN A 27 -13.32 -12.98 31.85
N ILE A 28 -12.24 -13.41 32.51
CA ILE A 28 -11.51 -14.62 32.12
C ILE A 28 -12.46 -15.78 32.41
N VAL A 29 -13.11 -16.27 31.36
CA VAL A 29 -14.01 -17.42 31.38
C VAL A 29 -13.30 -18.62 30.79
N ASP A 30 -13.71 -19.83 31.17
CA ASP A 30 -13.21 -21.06 30.56
C ASP A 30 -13.48 -21.07 29.04
N ASP A 31 -12.65 -21.76 28.26
CA ASP A 31 -12.73 -21.81 26.79
C ASP A 31 -14.10 -22.33 26.32
N THR A 32 -14.77 -23.13 27.14
CA THR A 32 -16.12 -23.67 26.89
C THR A 32 -17.24 -22.61 26.98
N GLU A 33 -17.03 -21.54 27.74
CA GLU A 33 -17.96 -20.43 27.93
C GLU A 33 -17.58 -19.16 27.15
N TRP A 34 -16.34 -19.12 26.62
CA TRP A 34 -15.85 -18.03 25.80
C TRP A 34 -16.59 -17.95 24.46
N LYS A 35 -17.34 -16.86 24.26
CA LYS A 35 -18.02 -16.60 22.99
C LYS A 35 -17.08 -15.86 22.03
N ALA A 36 -16.29 -16.60 21.27
CA ALA A 36 -15.44 -16.05 20.22
C ALA A 36 -16.23 -15.11 19.29
N PRO A 37 -15.67 -13.97 18.87
CA PRO A 37 -16.28 -13.12 17.85
C PRO A 37 -16.54 -13.91 16.57
N LYS A 38 -17.80 -14.21 16.27
CA LYS A 38 -18.20 -15.12 15.18
C LYS A 38 -17.91 -14.59 13.77
N HIS A 39 -17.53 -13.32 13.64
CA HIS A 39 -17.47 -12.61 12.36
C HIS A 39 -16.09 -12.04 12.00
N SER A 40 -15.08 -12.19 12.85
CA SER A 40 -13.74 -11.66 12.56
C SER A 40 -12.64 -12.59 13.07
N ALA A 41 -12.21 -13.51 12.21
CA ALA A 41 -11.02 -14.32 12.44
C ALA A 41 -9.81 -13.63 11.81
N VAL A 42 -9.24 -12.65 12.54
CA VAL A 42 -8.10 -11.84 12.06
C VAL A 42 -6.91 -12.73 11.70
N GLN A 43 -6.68 -13.80 12.47
CA GLN A 43 -5.63 -14.78 12.22
C GLN A 43 -5.74 -15.46 10.85
N LEU A 44 -6.97 -15.75 10.38
CA LEU A 44 -7.17 -16.34 9.06
C LEU A 44 -6.87 -15.33 7.95
N SER A 45 -7.29 -14.07 8.12
CA SER A 45 -6.96 -13.00 7.16
C SER A 45 -5.45 -12.75 7.07
N ALA A 46 -4.76 -12.75 8.22
CA ALA A 46 -3.31 -12.63 8.28
C ALA A 46 -2.62 -13.81 7.56
N ALA A 47 -3.07 -15.04 7.80
CA ALA A 47 -2.53 -16.22 7.13
C ALA A 47 -2.75 -16.17 5.61
N ILE A 48 -3.95 -15.83 5.15
CA ILE A 48 -4.28 -15.71 3.71
C ILE A 48 -3.38 -14.68 3.03
N THR A 49 -3.25 -13.48 3.62
CA THR A 49 -2.44 -12.41 3.03
C THR A 49 -0.94 -12.71 3.08
N ALA A 50 -0.45 -13.41 4.11
CA ALA A 50 0.92 -13.88 4.19
C ALA A 50 1.21 -14.92 3.10
N CYS A 51 0.36 -15.95 2.97
CA CYS A 51 0.49 -16.97 1.93
C CYS A 51 0.46 -16.38 0.52
N ALA A 52 -0.42 -15.41 0.25
CA ALA A 52 -0.46 -14.72 -1.03
C ALA A 52 0.84 -13.97 -1.33
N ARG A 53 1.43 -13.27 -0.34
CA ARG A 53 2.72 -12.59 -0.53
C ARG A 53 3.88 -13.57 -0.74
N ILE A 54 3.89 -14.68 0.01
CA ILE A 54 4.90 -15.74 -0.16
C ILE A 54 4.80 -16.33 -1.58
N HIS A 55 3.58 -16.58 -2.06
CA HIS A 55 3.34 -17.06 -3.42
C HIS A 55 3.83 -16.07 -4.49
N MET A 56 3.63 -14.77 -4.29
CA MET A 56 4.08 -13.74 -5.22
C MET A 56 5.60 -13.49 -5.16
N TYR A 57 6.26 -13.81 -4.04
CA TYR A 57 7.67 -13.47 -3.79
C TYR A 57 8.65 -13.91 -4.90
N PRO A 58 8.59 -15.15 -5.42
CA PRO A 58 9.49 -15.60 -6.49
C PRO A 58 9.35 -14.79 -7.78
N HIS A 59 8.18 -14.18 -8.03
CA HIS A 59 7.93 -13.42 -9.24
C HIS A 59 8.32 -11.95 -9.09
N ILE A 60 8.09 -11.37 -7.90
CA ILE A 60 8.45 -9.97 -7.61
C ILE A 60 9.94 -9.78 -7.33
N SER A 61 10.66 -10.84 -6.96
CA SER A 61 12.11 -10.81 -6.69
C SER A 61 12.96 -10.97 -7.96
N ARG A 62 12.34 -11.14 -9.12
CA ARG A 62 13.03 -11.20 -10.40
C ARG A 62 13.63 -9.83 -10.74
N GLU A 63 14.81 -9.84 -11.36
CA GLU A 63 15.48 -8.62 -11.82
C GLU A 63 14.67 -7.87 -12.89
N ASP A 64 13.88 -8.60 -13.68
CA ASP A 64 13.03 -8.06 -14.74
C ASP A 64 11.59 -7.75 -14.30
N CYS A 65 11.32 -7.69 -12.99
CA CYS A 65 10.03 -7.28 -12.46
C CYS A 65 9.91 -5.76 -12.36
N TYR A 66 9.13 -5.16 -13.26
CA TYR A 66 8.94 -3.71 -13.31
C TYR A 66 7.86 -3.19 -12.35
N TYR A 67 6.81 -3.99 -12.12
CA TYR A 67 5.69 -3.56 -11.30
C TYR A 67 4.92 -4.74 -10.72
N THR A 68 4.33 -4.52 -9.54
CA THR A 68 3.38 -5.46 -8.92
C THR A 68 2.30 -4.72 -8.13
N ASP A 69 1.06 -5.25 -8.16
CA ASP A 69 -0.01 -4.85 -7.25
C ASP A 69 -0.85 -6.07 -6.89
N THR A 70 -0.74 -6.49 -5.63
CA THR A 70 -1.47 -7.59 -4.99
C THR A 70 -1.24 -8.96 -5.63
N ASP A 71 -1.84 -9.22 -6.78
CA ASP A 71 -1.89 -10.49 -7.52
C ASP A 71 -1.50 -10.34 -8.99
N SER A 72 -0.95 -9.16 -9.37
CA SER A 72 -0.48 -8.85 -10.72
C SER A 72 1.02 -8.54 -10.74
N ILE A 73 1.67 -8.85 -11.85
CA ILE A 73 3.08 -8.52 -12.14
C ILE A 73 3.22 -8.06 -13.59
N VAL A 74 4.16 -7.14 -13.81
CA VAL A 74 4.64 -6.77 -15.15
C VAL A 74 6.11 -7.14 -15.24
N LEU A 75 6.44 -8.04 -16.17
CA LEU A 75 7.77 -8.61 -16.33
C LEU A 75 8.37 -8.26 -17.70
N GLY A 76 9.70 -8.19 -17.78
CA GLY A 76 10.43 -8.06 -19.03
C GLY A 76 10.46 -9.34 -19.86
N SER A 77 10.50 -10.49 -19.20
CA SER A 77 10.49 -11.81 -19.83
C SER A 77 9.24 -12.60 -19.42
N PRO A 78 8.69 -13.46 -20.30
CA PRO A 78 7.51 -14.24 -19.99
C PRO A 78 7.75 -15.22 -18.83
N LEU A 79 6.66 -15.61 -18.15
CA LEU A 79 6.66 -16.74 -17.24
C LEU A 79 6.66 -18.06 -18.03
N SER A 80 7.08 -19.16 -17.40
CA SER A 80 6.96 -20.50 -17.97
C SER A 80 5.49 -20.87 -18.16
N ASP A 81 5.17 -21.59 -19.24
CA ASP A 81 3.81 -22.02 -19.59
C ASP A 81 3.11 -22.79 -18.45
N ASP A 82 3.87 -23.53 -17.64
CA ASP A 82 3.34 -24.27 -16.48
C ASP A 82 2.71 -23.37 -15.41
N LEU A 83 3.09 -22.09 -15.37
CA LEU A 83 2.59 -21.10 -14.41
C LEU A 83 1.47 -20.22 -15.00
N VAL A 84 1.15 -20.39 -16.29
CA VAL A 84 0.21 -19.52 -17.01
C VAL A 84 -1.02 -20.31 -17.44
N SER A 85 -2.19 -19.89 -17.01
CA SER A 85 -3.47 -20.43 -17.45
C SER A 85 -4.60 -19.42 -17.20
N SER A 86 -5.51 -19.29 -18.15
CA SER A 86 -6.71 -18.45 -17.99
C SER A 86 -7.85 -19.14 -17.25
N LYS A 87 -7.69 -20.43 -16.91
CA LYS A 87 -8.76 -21.28 -16.34
C LYS A 87 -8.38 -21.98 -15.05
N GLU A 88 -7.09 -22.26 -14.84
CA GLU A 88 -6.64 -22.99 -13.65
C GLU A 88 -6.42 -22.06 -12.46
N MET A 89 -6.98 -22.43 -11.32
CA MET A 89 -6.85 -21.68 -10.07
C MET A 89 -5.39 -21.66 -9.60
N GLY A 90 -4.91 -20.49 -9.17
CA GLY A 90 -3.55 -20.29 -8.65
C GLY A 90 -2.49 -20.03 -9.72
N LYS A 91 -2.81 -20.20 -11.01
CA LYS A 91 -1.94 -19.82 -12.13
C LYS A 91 -2.20 -18.38 -12.57
N PHE A 92 -1.20 -17.77 -13.21
CA PHE A 92 -1.33 -16.43 -13.76
C PHE A 92 -2.09 -16.45 -15.08
N LYS A 93 -2.97 -15.47 -15.27
CA LYS A 93 -3.58 -15.20 -16.57
C LYS A 93 -2.69 -14.20 -17.32
N LEU A 94 -2.32 -14.52 -18.56
CA LEU A 94 -1.70 -13.55 -19.45
C LEU A 94 -2.76 -12.52 -19.87
N GLU A 95 -2.61 -11.28 -19.39
CA GLU A 95 -3.56 -10.20 -19.68
C GLU A 95 -3.20 -9.44 -20.97
N ASN A 96 -1.96 -8.97 -21.11
CA ASN A 96 -1.54 -8.14 -22.24
C ASN A 96 -0.04 -8.31 -22.56
N HIS A 97 0.32 -8.07 -23.82
CA HIS A 97 1.70 -7.79 -24.24
C HIS A 97 1.93 -6.27 -24.22
N VAL A 98 2.92 -5.84 -23.44
CA VAL A 98 3.22 -4.41 -23.20
C VAL A 98 4.45 -4.03 -23.99
N LYS A 99 4.33 -3.01 -24.86
CA LYS A 99 5.46 -2.40 -25.59
C LYS A 99 6.24 -1.44 -24.71
N LYS A 100 5.53 -0.62 -23.92
CA LYS A 100 6.09 0.42 -23.06
C LYS A 100 5.24 0.58 -21.79
N GLY A 101 5.88 0.73 -20.64
CA GLY A 101 5.22 1.01 -19.37
C GLY A 101 5.84 2.20 -18.67
N ILE A 102 5.01 3.09 -18.12
CA ILE A 102 5.43 4.20 -17.25
C ILE A 102 4.80 4.00 -15.87
N PHE A 103 5.62 3.76 -14.84
CA PHE A 103 5.16 3.47 -13.49
C PHE A 103 5.58 4.60 -12.53
N LEU A 104 4.71 5.59 -12.35
CA LEU A 104 5.02 6.79 -11.57
C LEU A 104 4.85 6.59 -10.07
N ALA A 105 3.88 5.79 -9.64
CA ALA A 105 3.62 5.53 -8.23
C ALA A 105 2.77 4.25 -8.05
N PRO A 106 2.64 3.72 -6.82
CA PRO A 106 1.72 2.61 -6.56
C PRO A 106 0.30 2.93 -7.04
N LYS A 107 -0.24 2.07 -7.92
CA LYS A 107 -1.55 2.23 -8.58
C LYS A 107 -1.67 3.49 -9.45
N SER A 108 -0.55 3.99 -9.97
CA SER A 108 -0.47 5.08 -10.95
C SER A 108 0.52 4.74 -12.06
N TYR A 109 0.01 4.17 -13.15
CA TYR A 109 0.81 3.74 -14.29
C TYR A 109 0.06 3.82 -15.62
N MET A 110 0.82 3.86 -16.71
CA MET A 110 0.33 3.76 -18.08
C MET A 110 1.07 2.63 -18.80
N LEU A 111 0.33 1.78 -19.52
CA LEU A 111 0.88 0.74 -20.39
C LEU A 111 0.45 1.03 -21.82
N GLU A 112 1.40 0.98 -22.75
CA GLU A 112 1.18 0.92 -24.19
C GLU A 112 1.23 -0.55 -24.59
N ILE A 113 0.12 -1.06 -25.13
CA ILE A 113 -0.01 -2.46 -25.53
C ILE A 113 0.04 -2.60 -27.05
N GLU A 114 -0.08 -3.83 -27.57
CA GLU A 114 -0.27 -4.07 -29.00
C GLU A 114 -1.45 -3.24 -29.56
N ASP A 115 -1.38 -2.89 -30.85
CA ASP A 115 -2.33 -1.99 -31.53
C ASP A 115 -2.40 -0.53 -31.02
N ASP A 116 -1.35 -0.06 -30.35
CA ASP A 116 -1.18 1.33 -29.88
C ASP A 116 -2.28 1.79 -28.92
N GLN A 117 -2.90 0.83 -28.23
CA GLN A 117 -3.86 1.10 -27.17
C GLN A 117 -3.15 1.40 -25.84
N HIS A 118 -3.79 2.23 -25.01
CA HIS A 118 -3.28 2.61 -23.71
C HIS A 118 -4.14 2.08 -22.57
N ILE A 119 -3.51 1.41 -21.60
CA ILE A 119 -4.11 1.08 -20.31
C ILE A 119 -3.61 2.10 -19.29
N ILE A 120 -4.50 2.97 -18.82
CA ILE A 120 -4.19 3.98 -17.80
C ILE A 120 -4.83 3.58 -16.47
N LYS A 121 -4.01 3.55 -15.43
CA LYS A 121 -4.47 3.36 -14.04
C LYS A 121 -3.94 4.50 -13.19
N HIS A 122 -4.82 5.13 -12.43
CA HIS A 122 -4.43 6.16 -11.48
C HIS A 122 -5.33 6.13 -10.24
N LYS A 123 -4.73 6.29 -9.07
CA LYS A 123 -5.42 6.22 -7.79
C LYS A 123 -5.96 7.59 -7.40
N GLY A 124 -7.22 7.62 -6.99
CA GLY A 124 -7.81 8.79 -6.34
C GLY A 124 -8.74 9.58 -7.28
N PRO A 125 -9.06 10.84 -6.92
CA PRO A 125 -10.15 11.58 -7.55
C PRO A 125 -9.84 12.05 -8.97
N ALA A 126 -8.58 11.98 -9.42
CA ALA A 126 -8.17 12.34 -10.78
C ALA A 126 -8.11 11.15 -11.75
N LYS A 127 -8.61 9.96 -11.35
CA LYS A 127 -8.46 8.72 -12.14
C LYS A 127 -8.93 8.81 -13.59
N ASP A 128 -9.98 9.59 -13.85
CA ASP A 128 -10.62 9.72 -15.17
C ASP A 128 -10.11 10.96 -15.94
N LEU A 129 -9.13 11.68 -15.37
CA LEU A 129 -8.62 12.96 -15.90
C LEU A 129 -7.18 12.85 -16.38
N VAL A 130 -6.44 11.82 -15.96
CA VAL A 130 -5.08 11.56 -16.40
C VAL A 130 -5.06 10.93 -17.78
N THR A 131 -4.14 11.40 -18.63
CA THR A 131 -3.94 10.90 -20.00
C THR A 131 -2.53 10.32 -20.17
N SER A 132 -2.28 9.63 -21.28
CA SER A 132 -0.94 9.11 -21.59
C SER A 132 0.09 10.24 -21.73
N GLU A 133 -0.30 11.39 -22.29
CA GLU A 133 0.55 12.58 -22.40
C GLU A 133 0.92 13.13 -21.03
N TRP A 134 -0.02 13.11 -20.07
CA TRP A 134 0.28 13.53 -18.70
C TRP A 134 1.37 12.64 -18.08
N PHE A 135 1.28 11.32 -18.26
CA PHE A 135 2.33 10.40 -17.78
C PHE A 135 3.70 10.68 -18.40
N GLN A 136 3.74 11.01 -19.70
CA GLN A 136 4.98 11.37 -20.39
C GLN A 136 5.56 12.68 -19.86
N LYS A 137 4.74 13.73 -19.75
CA LYS A 137 5.17 15.04 -19.22
C LYS A 137 5.71 14.95 -17.79
N VAL A 138 5.07 14.16 -16.93
CA VAL A 138 5.52 13.99 -15.55
C VAL A 138 6.79 13.14 -15.45
N LEU A 139 7.01 12.22 -16.39
CA LEU A 139 8.27 11.49 -16.47
C LEU A 139 9.43 12.41 -16.87
N GLU A 140 9.18 13.34 -17.80
CA GLU A 140 10.15 14.36 -18.25
C GLU A 140 10.42 15.42 -17.18
N ASP A 141 9.37 15.89 -16.50
CA ASP A 141 9.44 16.83 -15.39
C ASP A 141 8.63 16.33 -14.17
N PRO A 142 9.29 15.63 -13.23
CA PRO A 142 8.67 15.15 -12.00
C PRO A 142 8.12 16.26 -11.09
N SER A 143 8.54 17.52 -11.29
CA SER A 143 8.05 18.68 -10.53
C SER A 143 6.75 19.26 -11.09
N LEU A 144 6.33 18.81 -12.28
CA LEU A 144 5.13 19.29 -12.95
C LEU A 144 3.90 19.10 -12.06
N THR A 145 3.19 20.21 -11.86
CA THR A 145 1.91 20.20 -11.16
C THR A 145 0.86 21.00 -11.92
N GLU A 146 -0.29 20.39 -12.13
CA GLU A 146 -1.42 20.98 -12.84
C GLU A 146 -2.62 21.11 -11.90
N LYS A 147 -3.46 22.12 -12.12
CA LYS A 147 -4.71 22.27 -11.37
C LYS A 147 -5.88 21.89 -12.27
N ILE A 148 -6.61 20.86 -11.89
CA ILE A 148 -7.75 20.36 -12.66
C ILE A 148 -9.02 20.46 -11.83
N ALA A 149 -10.04 21.12 -12.40
CA ALA A 149 -11.36 21.17 -11.81
C ALA A 149 -12.09 19.84 -12.05
N THR A 150 -12.70 19.29 -11.02
CA THR A 150 -13.56 18.11 -11.13
C THR A 150 -14.69 18.20 -10.10
N SER A 151 -15.63 17.26 -10.17
CA SER A 151 -16.73 17.17 -9.21
C SER A 151 -16.67 15.85 -8.47
N ALA A 152 -16.69 15.91 -7.14
CA ALA A 152 -16.84 14.73 -6.30
C ALA A 152 -18.30 14.52 -5.95
N ASN A 153 -18.84 13.37 -6.36
CA ASN A 153 -20.15 12.91 -5.95
C ASN A 153 -20.10 12.34 -4.52
N PHE A 154 -21.26 12.24 -3.88
CA PHE A 154 -21.44 11.59 -2.58
C PHE A 154 -20.65 12.20 -1.41
N ARG A 155 -20.46 13.53 -1.41
CA ARG A 155 -19.83 14.21 -0.26
C ARG A 155 -20.87 14.48 0.81
N ILE A 156 -20.48 14.27 2.07
CA ILE A 156 -21.35 14.56 3.21
C ILE A 156 -21.16 16.03 3.57
N ASP A 157 -22.24 16.80 3.51
CA ASP A 157 -22.35 18.04 4.25
C ASP A 157 -22.58 17.72 5.72
N TRP A 158 -21.56 17.86 6.55
CA TRP A 158 -21.65 17.50 7.98
C TRP A 158 -22.56 18.42 8.79
N LYS A 159 -22.89 19.62 8.29
CA LYS A 159 -23.81 20.53 8.99
C LYS A 159 -25.26 20.12 8.77
N GLU A 160 -25.58 19.83 7.51
CA GLU A 160 -26.94 19.49 7.09
C GLU A 160 -27.20 17.98 7.07
N LEU A 161 -26.15 17.17 7.25
CA LEU A 161 -26.13 15.71 7.10
C LEU A 161 -26.69 15.24 5.74
N LYS A 162 -26.46 16.04 4.68
CA LYS A 162 -26.93 15.76 3.32
C LYS A 162 -25.80 15.26 2.44
N ILE A 163 -26.16 14.40 1.49
CA ILE A 163 -25.25 13.97 0.44
C ILE A 163 -25.32 15.00 -0.69
N VAL A 164 -24.17 15.59 -1.03
CA VAL A 164 -24.04 16.65 -2.04
C VAL A 164 -22.98 16.31 -3.09
N LYS A 165 -23.16 16.88 -4.28
CA LYS A 165 -22.10 16.99 -5.28
C LYS A 165 -21.28 18.25 -4.97
N LYS A 166 -19.95 18.13 -4.96
CA LYS A 166 -19.06 19.26 -4.67
C LYS A 166 -18.01 19.40 -5.76
N ASP A 167 -17.93 20.58 -6.34
CA ASP A 167 -16.85 20.94 -7.25
C ASP A 167 -15.57 21.18 -6.45
N ILE A 168 -14.48 20.61 -6.92
CA ILE A 168 -13.17 20.61 -6.28
C ILE A 168 -12.10 20.93 -7.30
N LEU A 169 -11.10 21.70 -6.88
CA LEU A 169 -9.90 21.94 -7.65
C LEU A 169 -8.80 21.00 -7.13
N LEU A 170 -8.40 20.04 -7.96
CA LEU A 170 -7.35 19.08 -7.63
C LEU A 170 -6.00 19.60 -8.09
N LYS A 171 -4.97 19.39 -7.28
CA LYS A 171 -3.57 19.50 -7.70
C LYS A 171 -3.14 18.12 -8.20
N LEU A 172 -2.94 17.99 -9.50
CA LEU A 172 -2.43 16.80 -10.15
C LEU A 172 -0.90 16.91 -10.26
N GLY A 173 -0.19 15.85 -9.85
CA GLY A 173 1.27 15.77 -9.85
C GLY A 173 1.71 14.50 -9.13
N LEU A 174 3.02 14.24 -9.07
CA LEU A 174 3.51 13.09 -8.32
C LEU A 174 3.16 13.23 -6.83
N PRO A 175 2.69 12.15 -6.19
CA PRO A 175 2.53 12.16 -4.75
C PRO A 175 3.90 12.32 -4.11
N GLN A 176 4.03 13.28 -3.18
CA GLN A 176 5.21 13.36 -2.33
C GLN A 176 5.31 12.07 -1.52
N SER A 177 6.25 11.21 -1.90
CA SER A 177 6.45 9.92 -1.25
C SER A 177 7.32 10.09 -0.02
N ASN A 178 6.72 9.96 1.17
CA ASN A 178 7.48 9.88 2.43
C ASN A 178 8.15 8.50 2.64
N LYS A 179 8.15 7.63 1.61
CA LYS A 179 8.59 6.24 1.71
C LYS A 179 9.71 5.88 0.74
N ARG A 180 9.90 6.66 -0.34
CA ARG A 180 10.87 6.36 -1.40
C ARG A 180 11.47 7.65 -1.96
N GLU A 181 12.73 7.59 -2.38
CA GLU A 181 13.44 8.66 -3.10
C GLU A 181 13.60 8.28 -4.58
N ASN A 182 13.55 9.29 -5.46
CA ASN A 182 13.78 9.12 -6.89
C ASN A 182 15.28 8.96 -7.20
N ILE A 183 15.61 8.07 -8.14
CA ILE A 183 16.96 7.81 -8.66
C ILE A 183 17.03 8.31 -10.09
N TYR A 184 18.02 9.13 -10.39
CA TYR A 184 18.22 9.75 -11.70
C TYR A 184 19.50 9.22 -12.36
N ASP A 185 19.49 9.17 -13.69
CA ASP A 185 20.69 8.86 -14.48
C ASP A 185 21.63 10.08 -14.62
N SER A 186 22.73 9.92 -15.37
CA SER A 186 23.68 11.00 -15.64
C SER A 186 23.10 12.17 -16.44
N ASN A 187 21.96 11.96 -17.12
CA ASN A 187 21.26 12.98 -17.90
C ASN A 187 20.10 13.62 -17.10
N ASN A 188 20.01 13.34 -15.80
CA ASN A 188 18.96 13.82 -14.91
C ASN A 188 17.55 13.29 -15.28
N LEU A 189 17.48 12.16 -15.98
CA LEU A 189 16.23 11.44 -16.26
C LEU A 189 15.91 10.51 -15.09
N TRP A 190 14.64 10.49 -14.66
CA TRP A 190 14.19 9.62 -13.59
C TRP A 190 14.11 8.17 -14.07
N ILE A 191 14.88 7.27 -13.44
CA ILE A 191 14.98 5.86 -13.86
C ILE A 191 14.44 4.86 -12.83
N ASP A 192 14.46 5.18 -11.53
CA ASP A 192 14.00 4.25 -10.49
C ASP A 192 13.68 4.96 -9.16
N THR A 193 13.28 4.22 -8.12
CA THR A 193 13.10 4.70 -6.76
C THR A 193 13.69 3.73 -5.73
N ARG A 194 14.37 4.27 -4.71
CA ARG A 194 14.82 3.48 -3.54
C ARG A 194 13.96 3.74 -2.32
N PRO A 195 13.76 2.76 -1.42
CA PRO A 195 13.13 3.02 -0.13
C PRO A 195 13.92 4.06 0.69
N LEU A 196 13.21 4.81 1.52
CA LEU A 196 13.81 5.63 2.57
C LEU A 196 14.16 4.75 3.77
N ASP A 197 15.44 4.69 4.12
CA ASP A 197 15.89 4.00 5.33
C ASP A 197 15.58 4.85 6.55
N ILE A 198 14.53 4.48 7.28
CA ILE A 198 14.17 5.12 8.54
C ILE A 198 14.85 4.35 9.67
N ILE A 199 15.78 5.01 10.34
CA ILE A 199 16.42 4.47 11.54
C ILE A 199 15.59 4.91 12.73
N ASP A 200 14.90 3.96 13.35
CA ASP A 200 14.21 4.20 14.60
C ASP A 200 15.22 4.31 15.74
N LEU A 201 15.34 5.51 16.29
CA LEU A 201 16.19 5.82 17.44
C LEU A 201 15.41 5.73 18.76
N GLY A 202 14.10 5.45 18.73
CA GLY A 202 13.16 5.54 19.85
C GLY A 202 13.38 4.57 21.00
N THR A 203 14.36 3.66 20.89
CA THR A 203 14.76 2.73 21.96
C THR A 203 16.24 2.84 22.35
N LYS A 204 16.99 3.77 21.76
CA LYS A 204 18.43 3.90 21.97
C LYS A 204 18.76 5.13 22.82
N ASP A 205 19.57 4.93 23.84
CA ASP A 205 20.09 5.97 24.73
C ASP A 205 20.81 7.06 23.92
N ALA A 206 20.75 8.31 24.41
CA ALA A 206 21.23 9.52 23.72
C ALA A 206 22.66 9.40 23.16
N THR A 207 23.51 8.59 23.79
CA THR A 207 24.88 8.28 23.35
C THR A 207 24.93 7.59 21.99
N THR A 208 23.96 6.71 21.68
CA THR A 208 23.90 6.00 20.40
C THR A 208 23.41 6.92 19.27
N ILE A 209 22.50 7.85 19.58
CA ILE A 209 22.07 8.91 18.65
C ILE A 209 23.27 9.78 18.29
N PHE A 210 24.00 10.27 19.31
CA PHE A 210 25.18 11.11 19.11
C PHE A 210 26.29 10.40 18.33
N LYS A 211 26.52 9.11 18.60
CA LYS A 211 27.50 8.30 17.86
C LYS A 211 27.12 8.12 16.40
N TYR A 212 25.84 7.91 16.10
CA TYR A 212 25.35 7.82 14.73
C TYR A 212 25.50 9.16 13.98
N GLU A 213 25.17 10.28 14.62
CA GLU A 213 25.38 11.63 14.08
C GLU A 213 26.87 11.93 13.82
N LEU A 214 27.76 11.48 14.71
CA LEU A 214 29.21 11.63 14.52
C LEU A 214 29.73 10.82 13.32
N LEU A 215 29.28 9.57 13.20
CA LEU A 215 29.68 8.67 12.12
C LEU A 215 29.15 9.13 10.75
N THR A 216 27.93 9.68 10.69
CA THR A 216 27.39 10.29 9.46
C THR A 216 28.11 11.58 9.09
N LYS A 217 28.51 12.41 10.07
CA LYS A 217 29.33 13.61 9.82
C LYS A 217 30.75 13.28 9.38
N ASN A 218 31.32 12.19 9.88
CA ASN A 218 32.69 11.76 9.54
C ASN A 218 32.77 10.91 8.27
N GLY A 219 31.63 10.57 7.64
CA GLY A 219 31.59 9.79 6.39
C GLY A 219 31.97 8.31 6.54
N GLU A 220 31.96 7.77 7.76
CA GLU A 220 32.48 6.42 8.07
C GLU A 220 31.43 5.30 7.95
N ILE A 221 30.18 5.62 7.62
CA ILE A 221 29.13 4.61 7.34
C ILE A 221 28.85 4.60 5.84
N ASP A 222 29.39 3.60 5.15
CA ASP A 222 28.90 3.20 3.85
C ASP A 222 27.57 2.45 4.04
N LYS A 223 26.51 2.85 3.33
CA LYS A 223 25.10 2.50 3.62
C LYS A 223 24.75 1.00 3.50
N ASN A 224 25.72 0.13 3.21
CA ASN A 224 25.48 -1.29 2.91
C ASN A 224 26.00 -2.28 3.96
N HIS A 225 26.70 -1.87 5.02
CA HIS A 225 27.51 -2.82 5.80
C HIS A 225 26.92 -3.41 7.10
N LEU A 226 25.71 -3.04 7.54
CA LEU A 226 25.16 -3.50 8.84
C LEU A 226 24.09 -4.60 8.75
N SER A 227 23.78 -5.14 7.57
CA SER A 227 22.84 -6.26 7.43
C SER A 227 23.42 -7.62 7.84
N ASN A 228 24.74 -7.74 8.04
CA ASN A 228 25.40 -9.04 8.21
C ASN A 228 25.78 -9.45 9.65
N GLU A 229 25.61 -8.59 10.66
CA GLU A 229 26.02 -8.96 12.04
C GLU A 229 24.93 -9.61 12.90
N ASN A 230 23.65 -9.55 12.50
CA ASN A 230 22.56 -10.11 13.32
C ASN A 230 22.26 -11.60 13.08
N HIS A 231 22.99 -12.29 12.19
CA HIS A 231 22.77 -13.72 11.93
C HIS A 231 23.62 -14.68 12.76
N LYS A 232 24.48 -14.20 13.69
CA LYS A 232 25.39 -15.06 14.46
C LYS A 232 25.01 -15.40 15.90
N THR A 233 23.85 -14.97 16.42
CA THR A 233 23.53 -15.17 17.86
C THR A 233 22.23 -15.92 18.13
N ILE A 234 21.88 -16.93 17.33
CA ILE A 234 20.87 -17.94 17.70
C ILE A 234 21.35 -19.35 17.31
N ARG A 235 22.49 -19.76 17.88
CA ARG A 235 22.82 -21.17 18.11
C ARG A 235 23.70 -21.24 19.36
N GLY A 236 23.08 -21.48 20.51
CA GLY A 236 23.77 -21.69 21.77
C GLY A 236 22.83 -21.62 22.97
N ASN A 237 22.58 -22.80 23.55
CA ASN A 237 22.02 -23.09 24.87
C ASN A 237 20.49 -23.18 24.99
N GLY A 238 20.03 -24.44 25.08
CA GLY A 238 18.65 -24.86 25.34
C GLY A 238 18.36 -26.18 24.65
#